data_AF-M2R7E3-F1
#
_entry.id   AF-M2R7E3-F1
#
_cell.length_a   1.000
_cell.length_b   1.000
_cell.length_c   1.000
_cell.angle_alpha   90.00
_cell.angle_beta   90.00
_cell.angle_gamma   90.00
#
_symmetry.space_group_name_H-M   'P 1'
#
loop_
_entity.id
_entity.type
_entity.pdbx_description
1 polymer ?
#
loop_
_entity_poly.entity_id
_entity_poly.type
_entity_poly.pdbx_seq_one_letter_code
_entity_poly.pdbx_strand_id
1 'polypeptide(L)'
;MASNIANHTFLNTDVAFTYEPSVSLSSGTSLFGWQVNKLDSYTYFTSHSGSSVQLSFEGIAVYLYGSAACSFTVNINSVDLAISDSPTVTPDSTLLFKQEGLLQTNYDVNLTVGNTAGLDAQFRFDYAIVTMYTGEEPLVGKYTGESSMLHYDGSWQILPNGTAYTSSIGASVFLNFAGDSMTIVGPVYPGPGSYNVTLDNATSVVKSSSPIYQPSSQFFYTGLLDPSQEHSLTITNGANTPFGIEYIAIWEWSAVYPTAATSGPPSSLTSSAAVGASPAAALQKSSHSSVAKIVAPIVSIIGGLLLIAALWALRRRRRGRAALAPSGPFRMRLARTFEKRDRDSVMMDDLHTDKESTLDGQPASKA
;
A
#
# COMPACT_ATOMS: atom_id res chain seq x y z
N MET A 1 17.82 -17.67 23.53
CA MET A 1 17.74 -18.22 22.16
C MET A 1 18.15 -17.10 21.21
N ALA A 2 18.72 -17.41 20.05
CA ALA A 2 18.74 -16.41 18.99
C ALA A 2 17.32 -16.31 18.42
N SER A 3 16.76 -15.11 18.35
CA SER A 3 15.75 -14.83 17.34
C SER A 3 16.48 -14.75 16.00
N ASN A 4 15.96 -15.41 14.96
CA ASN A 4 16.42 -15.07 13.62
C ASN A 4 15.79 -13.73 13.24
N ILE A 5 16.32 -13.14 12.18
CA ILE A 5 16.06 -11.75 11.82
C ILE A 5 15.89 -11.72 10.30
N ALA A 6 14.73 -11.25 9.84
CA ALA A 6 14.47 -11.02 8.43
C ALA A 6 14.70 -9.55 8.07
N ASN A 7 15.15 -9.32 6.83
CA ASN A 7 15.37 -8.00 6.25
C ASN A 7 14.48 -7.87 5.00
N HIS A 8 13.42 -7.09 5.10
CA HIS A 8 12.59 -6.72 3.96
C HIS A 8 13.12 -5.43 3.31
N THR A 9 13.21 -5.41 1.97
CA THR A 9 13.67 -4.23 1.22
C THR A 9 12.49 -3.54 0.56
N PHE A 10 12.23 -2.28 0.92
CA PHE A 10 11.30 -1.39 0.24
C PHE A 10 12.08 -0.55 -0.79
N LEU A 11 11.77 -0.69 -2.07
CA LEU A 11 12.37 0.11 -3.15
C LEU A 11 11.73 1.50 -3.20
N ASN A 12 12.48 2.54 -3.57
CA ASN A 12 11.93 3.89 -3.74
C ASN A 12 10.71 3.99 -4.70
N THR A 13 10.52 2.99 -5.57
CA THR A 13 9.38 2.81 -6.49
C THR A 13 8.15 2.12 -5.88
N ASP A 14 8.20 1.69 -4.62
CA ASP A 14 7.10 1.02 -3.92
C ASP A 14 6.09 2.04 -3.37
N VAL A 15 4.80 1.70 -3.42
CA VAL A 15 3.73 2.64 -3.00
C VAL A 15 3.66 2.83 -1.47
N ALA A 16 4.48 2.09 -0.72
CA ALA A 16 4.71 2.30 0.71
C ALA A 16 5.39 3.66 0.99
N PHE A 17 6.09 4.24 0.01
CA PHE A 17 6.68 5.56 0.13
C PHE A 17 5.73 6.67 -0.33
N THR A 18 5.53 7.67 0.52
CA THR A 18 4.82 8.91 0.18
C THR A 18 5.80 10.06 0.08
N TYR A 19 5.86 10.71 -1.10
CA TYR A 19 6.77 11.80 -1.41
C TYR A 19 6.03 13.14 -1.50
N GLU A 20 6.38 14.10 -0.64
CA GLU A 20 5.73 15.42 -0.57
C GLU A 20 6.73 16.59 -0.57
N PRO A 21 6.48 17.70 -1.28
CA PRO A 21 5.62 17.73 -2.47
C PRO A 21 6.22 16.85 -3.56
N SER A 22 5.40 16.06 -4.25
CA SER A 22 5.81 15.34 -5.46
C SER A 22 5.52 16.20 -6.69
N VAL A 23 6.47 16.25 -7.63
CA VAL A 23 6.34 16.93 -8.92
C VAL A 23 6.65 15.96 -10.06
N SER A 24 6.23 16.33 -11.27
CA SER A 24 6.25 15.46 -12.45
C SER A 24 7.66 15.06 -12.89
N LEU A 25 7.73 14.10 -13.82
CA LEU A 25 8.94 13.72 -14.55
C LEU A 25 9.80 14.91 -14.98
N SER A 26 11.11 14.74 -14.82
CA SER A 26 12.15 15.74 -15.08
C SER A 26 13.48 15.05 -15.39
N SER A 27 14.38 15.78 -16.03
CA SER A 27 15.77 15.39 -16.29
C SER A 27 16.78 16.47 -15.87
N GLY A 28 16.41 17.31 -14.90
CA GLY A 28 17.20 18.44 -14.40
C GLY A 28 16.99 18.66 -12.91
N THR A 29 17.42 19.81 -12.38
CA THR A 29 17.35 20.10 -10.93
C THR A 29 15.92 20.19 -10.41
N SER A 30 15.65 19.51 -9.30
CA SER A 30 14.31 19.43 -8.73
C SER A 30 14.07 20.51 -7.69
N LEU A 31 13.74 21.72 -8.17
CA LEU A 31 13.56 22.91 -7.34
C LEU A 31 12.15 23.06 -6.73
N PHE A 32 11.25 22.09 -6.96
CA PHE A 32 9.82 22.18 -6.58
C PHE A 32 9.29 20.97 -5.77
N GLY A 33 10.15 20.03 -5.37
CA GLY A 33 9.75 18.82 -4.66
C GLY A 33 10.57 17.60 -5.05
N TRP A 34 9.96 16.41 -5.01
CA TRP A 34 10.54 15.16 -5.51
C TRP A 34 10.24 14.93 -7.00
N GLN A 35 11.27 14.55 -7.75
CA GLN A 35 11.21 14.17 -9.16
C GLN A 35 11.75 12.75 -9.36
N VAL A 36 11.39 12.12 -10.47
CA VAL A 36 11.81 10.75 -10.82
C VAL A 36 12.75 10.79 -12.02
N ASN A 37 13.99 10.33 -11.84
CA ASN A 37 14.98 10.27 -12.92
C ASN A 37 14.76 9.02 -13.78
N LYS A 38 14.12 9.20 -14.94
CA LYS A 38 13.87 8.11 -15.90
C LYS A 38 15.15 7.52 -16.54
N LEU A 39 16.27 8.23 -16.51
CA LEU A 39 17.54 7.74 -17.07
C LEU A 39 18.35 6.91 -16.05
N ASP A 40 18.08 7.07 -14.76
CA ASP A 40 18.80 6.43 -13.65
C ASP A 40 17.82 5.60 -12.80
N SER A 41 17.43 4.44 -13.36
CA SER A 41 16.66 3.39 -12.68
C SER A 41 15.35 3.82 -12.00
N TYR A 42 14.73 4.91 -12.45
CA TYR A 42 13.54 5.54 -11.83
C TYR A 42 13.77 6.07 -10.41
N THR A 43 15.00 6.51 -10.11
CA THR A 43 15.34 7.00 -8.78
C THR A 43 14.64 8.32 -8.44
N TYR A 44 14.16 8.43 -7.20
CA TYR A 44 13.55 9.63 -6.63
C TYR A 44 14.62 10.59 -6.08
N PHE A 45 14.56 11.86 -6.49
CA PHE A 45 15.53 12.88 -6.08
C PHE A 45 14.90 14.27 -5.88
N THR A 46 15.54 15.12 -5.09
CA THR A 46 15.10 16.50 -4.80
C THR A 46 16.27 17.46 -4.53
N SER A 47 16.10 18.75 -4.84
CA SER A 47 16.94 19.86 -4.34
C SER A 47 16.11 20.90 -3.56
N HIS A 48 14.86 20.58 -3.22
CA HIS A 48 13.92 21.49 -2.59
C HIS A 48 13.87 21.23 -1.07
N SER A 49 14.45 22.15 -0.29
CA SER A 49 14.42 22.13 1.18
C SER A 49 12.97 22.06 1.68
N GLY A 50 12.71 21.22 2.67
CA GLY A 50 11.37 20.91 3.19
C GLY A 50 10.65 19.77 2.47
N SER A 51 11.20 19.21 1.38
CA SER A 51 10.63 17.99 0.77
C SER A 51 10.83 16.79 1.69
N SER A 52 9.83 15.92 1.81
CA SER A 52 9.84 14.75 2.70
C SER A 52 9.52 13.46 1.96
N VAL A 53 10.10 12.36 2.44
CA VAL A 53 9.70 10.99 2.10
C VAL A 53 9.27 10.28 3.38
N GLN A 54 8.08 9.70 3.34
CA GLN A 54 7.43 9.04 4.47
C GLN A 54 7.27 7.54 4.18
N LEU A 55 7.49 6.70 5.20
CA LEU A 55 7.33 5.24 5.15
C LEU A 55 6.71 4.75 6.45
N SER A 56 5.53 4.13 6.36
CA SER A 56 4.98 3.31 7.45
C SER A 56 5.52 1.89 7.34
N PHE A 57 6.07 1.33 8.42
CA PHE A 57 6.64 -0.01 8.45
C PHE A 57 6.36 -0.74 9.79
N GLU A 58 6.60 -2.04 9.82
CA GLU A 58 6.59 -2.85 11.04
C GLU A 58 7.92 -3.58 11.22
N GLY A 59 8.54 -3.48 12.40
CA GLY A 59 9.86 -4.08 12.63
C GLY A 59 10.59 -3.63 13.91
N ILE A 60 11.87 -4.03 14.02
CA ILE A 60 12.81 -3.74 15.11
C ILE A 60 13.99 -2.84 14.69
N ALA A 61 14.21 -2.66 13.38
CA ALA A 61 15.18 -1.69 12.87
C ALA A 61 14.77 -1.19 11.48
N VAL A 62 15.26 -0.02 11.11
CA VAL A 62 15.11 0.57 9.77
C VAL A 62 16.40 1.24 9.33
N TYR A 63 16.76 1.06 8.06
CA TYR A 63 17.97 1.56 7.42
C TYR A 63 17.56 2.27 6.13
N LEU A 64 17.96 3.54 5.94
CA LEU A 64 17.63 4.34 4.76
C LEU A 64 18.86 4.53 3.88
N TYR A 65 18.72 4.27 2.57
CA TYR A 65 19.82 4.29 1.61
C TYR A 65 19.61 5.30 0.47
N GLY A 66 20.70 5.92 0.03
CA GLY A 66 20.69 6.94 -1.03
C GLY A 66 22.00 7.72 -1.14
N SER A 67 21.94 8.94 -1.65
CA SER A 67 23.04 9.91 -1.58
C SER A 67 22.55 11.32 -1.23
N ALA A 68 23.35 12.08 -0.48
CA ALA A 68 22.98 13.41 0.00
C ALA A 68 24.12 14.42 -0.14
N ALA A 69 23.86 15.52 -0.85
CA ALA A 69 24.73 16.70 -0.92
C ALA A 69 24.21 17.87 -0.05
N CYS A 70 23.31 17.58 0.90
CA CYS A 70 22.62 18.56 1.74
C CYS A 70 22.34 18.00 3.14
N SER A 71 21.98 18.89 4.06
CA SER A 71 21.46 18.49 5.37
C SER A 71 20.10 17.78 5.25
N PHE A 72 19.76 16.92 6.20
CA PHE A 72 18.45 16.29 6.31
C PHE A 72 18.14 15.92 7.76
N THR A 73 16.86 15.74 8.07
CA THR A 73 16.39 15.18 9.34
C THR A 73 15.63 13.89 9.10
N VAL A 74 15.72 12.95 10.04
CA VAL A 74 14.86 11.76 10.06
C VAL A 74 14.13 11.74 11.38
N ASN A 75 12.81 11.58 11.31
CA ASN A 75 11.96 11.41 12.46
C ASN A 75 11.28 10.05 12.45
N ILE A 76 11.14 9.44 13.63
CA ILE A 76 10.33 8.23 13.85
C ILE A 76 9.24 8.55 14.89
N ASN A 77 7.99 8.20 14.58
CA ASN A 77 6.80 8.33 15.44
C ASN A 77 6.61 9.71 16.10
N SER A 78 7.05 10.81 15.47
CA SER A 78 7.04 12.17 16.05
C SER A 78 7.88 12.36 17.31
N VAL A 79 8.79 11.43 17.64
CA VAL A 79 9.59 11.46 18.89
C VAL A 79 11.09 11.45 18.61
N ASP A 80 11.61 10.40 17.96
CA ASP A 80 13.06 10.26 17.76
C ASP A 80 13.51 11.09 16.56
N LEU A 81 14.37 12.08 16.78
CA LEU A 81 14.87 12.99 15.73
C LEU A 81 16.38 12.82 15.56
N ALA A 82 16.79 12.31 14.40
CA ALA A 82 18.17 12.37 13.93
C ALA A 82 18.36 13.54 12.95
N ILE A 83 19.53 14.18 13.00
CA ILE A 83 19.88 15.34 12.16
C ILE A 83 21.23 15.06 11.51
N SER A 84 21.32 15.26 10.20
CA SER A 84 22.58 15.30 9.46
C SER A 84 23.01 16.77 9.28
N ASP A 85 23.87 17.24 10.19
CA ASP A 85 24.31 18.64 10.27
C ASP A 85 25.30 19.07 9.17
N SER A 86 25.77 18.14 8.33
CA SER A 86 26.82 18.39 7.33
C SER A 86 26.42 17.90 5.93
N PRO A 87 26.56 18.72 4.87
CA PRO A 87 26.43 18.29 3.48
C PRO A 87 27.65 17.47 3.04
N THR A 88 27.86 16.34 3.70
CA THR A 88 28.91 15.38 3.39
C THR A 88 28.47 14.62 2.14
N VAL A 89 28.95 15.01 0.96
CA VAL A 89 28.59 14.36 -0.32
C VAL A 89 28.91 12.87 -0.23
N THR A 90 27.88 12.05 -0.04
CA THR A 90 28.02 10.61 0.00
C THR A 90 27.95 10.01 -1.41
N PRO A 91 28.68 8.90 -1.68
CA PRO A 91 28.44 8.08 -2.86
C PRO A 91 26.98 7.60 -2.99
N ASP A 92 26.56 7.21 -4.20
CA ASP A 92 25.25 6.61 -4.43
C ASP A 92 25.01 5.34 -3.59
N SER A 93 23.75 5.10 -3.21
CA SER A 93 23.30 3.96 -2.40
C SER A 93 24.06 3.72 -1.09
N THR A 94 24.50 4.80 -0.43
CA THR A 94 25.08 4.77 0.92
C THR A 94 24.02 4.76 2.02
N LEU A 95 24.38 4.24 3.19
CA LEU A 95 23.53 4.31 4.39
C LEU A 95 23.47 5.78 4.88
N LEU A 96 22.30 6.40 4.75
CA LEU A 96 22.04 7.77 5.18
C LEU A 96 21.62 7.83 6.66
N PHE A 97 20.83 6.85 7.11
CA PHE A 97 20.32 6.77 8.47
C PHE A 97 20.06 5.31 8.87
N LYS A 98 20.20 5.01 10.16
CA LYS A 98 19.65 3.78 10.75
C LYS A 98 19.10 4.02 12.15
N GLN A 99 18.06 3.27 12.50
CA GLN A 99 17.60 3.06 13.86
C GLN A 99 17.51 1.56 14.14
N GLU A 100 18.01 1.11 15.29
CA GLU A 100 18.05 -0.29 15.71
C GLU A 100 17.49 -0.44 17.13
N GLY A 101 17.07 -1.64 17.51
CA GLY A 101 16.58 -1.92 18.87
C GLY A 101 15.18 -1.37 19.17
N LEU A 102 14.38 -1.12 18.14
CA LEU A 102 12.96 -0.82 18.27
C LEU A 102 12.20 -2.05 18.78
N LEU A 103 11.01 -1.83 19.34
CA LEU A 103 10.09 -2.92 19.69
C LEU A 103 9.39 -3.40 18.41
N GLN A 104 9.16 -4.70 18.23
CA GLN A 104 8.43 -5.21 17.06
C GLN A 104 6.98 -4.66 17.06
N THR A 105 6.75 -3.58 16.31
CA THR A 105 5.46 -2.88 16.19
C THR A 105 5.50 -1.93 14.97
N ASN A 106 4.41 -1.17 14.76
CA ASN A 106 4.26 -0.24 13.65
C ASN A 106 4.94 1.11 13.93
N TYR A 107 5.60 1.65 12.92
CA TYR A 107 6.36 2.91 12.95
C TYR A 107 6.16 3.72 11.68
N ASP A 108 6.02 5.03 11.83
CA ASP A 108 6.07 6.00 10.74
C ASP A 108 7.44 6.70 10.73
N VAL A 109 8.19 6.52 9.64
CA VAL A 109 9.40 7.29 9.34
C VAL A 109 9.00 8.50 8.50
N ASN A 110 9.56 9.67 8.83
CA ASN A 110 9.56 10.84 7.97
C ASN A 110 10.99 11.37 7.84
N LEU A 111 11.59 11.21 6.66
CA LEU A 111 12.83 11.91 6.30
C LEU A 111 12.47 13.22 5.62
N THR A 112 12.96 14.34 6.14
CA THR A 112 12.79 15.67 5.54
C THR A 112 14.15 16.24 5.10
N VAL A 113 14.23 16.67 3.85
CA VAL A 113 15.42 17.29 3.26
C VAL A 113 15.58 18.71 3.81
N GLY A 114 16.75 19.01 4.33
CA GLY A 114 17.09 20.30 4.93
C GLY A 114 17.58 21.31 3.89
N ASN A 115 18.29 22.33 4.37
CA ASN A 115 18.85 23.34 3.49
C ASN A 115 19.93 22.74 2.57
N THR A 116 19.81 23.05 1.28
CA THR A 116 20.74 22.68 0.21
C THR A 116 21.88 23.70 0.10
N ALA A 117 23.09 23.22 -0.19
CA ALA A 117 24.29 24.07 -0.31
C ALA A 117 24.39 24.85 -1.64
N GLY A 118 23.47 24.58 -2.57
CA GLY A 118 23.42 25.18 -3.91
C GLY A 118 22.34 24.48 -4.76
N LEU A 119 22.15 24.92 -6.01
CA LEU A 119 21.15 24.32 -6.92
C LEU A 119 21.54 22.90 -7.35
N ASP A 120 22.83 22.60 -7.35
CA ASP A 120 23.38 21.28 -7.70
C ASP A 120 23.42 20.30 -6.51
N ALA A 121 23.14 20.79 -5.29
CA ALA A 121 23.04 19.95 -4.11
C ALA A 121 21.71 19.18 -4.15
N GLN A 122 21.80 17.90 -4.47
CA GLN A 122 20.67 16.97 -4.55
C GLN A 122 20.65 16.04 -3.33
N PHE A 123 19.44 15.61 -2.99
CA PHE A 123 19.16 14.44 -2.16
C PHE A 123 18.55 13.37 -3.07
N ARG A 124 19.07 12.14 -2.99
CA ARG A 124 18.67 10.96 -3.76
C ARG A 124 18.23 9.89 -2.77
N PHE A 125 17.05 9.31 -2.97
CA PHE A 125 16.55 8.21 -2.15
C PHE A 125 16.44 6.93 -3.00
N ASP A 126 17.14 5.86 -2.59
CA ASP A 126 17.26 4.62 -3.36
C ASP A 126 16.34 3.51 -2.82
N TYR A 127 16.42 3.21 -1.52
CA TYR A 127 15.60 2.18 -0.86
C TYR A 127 15.65 2.31 0.67
N ALA A 128 14.76 1.60 1.36
CA ALA A 128 14.89 1.29 2.78
C ALA A 128 15.03 -0.23 2.98
N ILE A 129 15.78 -0.63 4.00
CA ILE A 129 15.70 -1.98 4.57
C ILE A 129 15.00 -1.86 5.93
N VAL A 130 13.97 -2.67 6.12
CA VAL A 130 13.26 -2.84 7.38
C VAL A 130 13.58 -4.23 7.90
N THR A 131 13.95 -4.28 9.18
CA THR A 131 14.37 -5.50 9.85
C THR A 131 13.35 -5.86 10.91
N MET A 132 13.01 -7.14 11.05
CA MET A 132 11.94 -7.60 11.94
C MET A 132 12.30 -8.94 12.62
N TYR A 133 11.66 -9.21 13.76
CA TYR A 133 11.63 -10.55 14.34
C TYR A 133 10.60 -11.41 13.60
N THR A 134 11.08 -12.17 12.62
CA THR A 134 10.45 -13.44 12.26
C THR A 134 11.03 -14.58 13.13
N GLY A 135 10.59 -15.82 12.81
CA GLY A 135 11.43 -18.51 12.58
C GLY A 135 11.83 -19.36 11.29
N GLU A 136 13.04 -19.14 10.74
CA GLU A 136 13.55 -19.61 9.42
C GLU A 136 12.47 -19.66 8.31
N GLU A 137 12.19 -18.54 7.65
CA GLU A 137 11.18 -18.43 6.57
C GLU A 137 11.33 -19.48 5.43
N PRO A 138 10.42 -20.46 5.31
CA PRO A 138 9.97 -20.92 4.01
C PRO A 138 9.09 -19.86 3.33
N LEU A 139 9.34 -19.60 2.05
CA LEU A 139 8.30 -19.09 1.16
C LEU A 139 7.24 -20.19 0.99
N VAL A 140 6.06 -20.01 1.56
CA VAL A 140 4.95 -20.99 1.51
C VAL A 140 4.35 -21.06 0.11
N GLY A 141 4.15 -19.89 -0.50
CA GLY A 141 3.52 -19.78 -1.80
C GLY A 141 3.81 -18.47 -2.50
N LYS A 142 4.01 -18.56 -3.82
CA LYS A 142 4.02 -17.43 -4.74
C LYS A 142 2.90 -17.64 -5.77
N TYR A 143 1.82 -16.88 -5.62
CA TYR A 143 0.60 -16.99 -6.39
C TYR A 143 0.63 -15.94 -7.51
N THR A 144 1.02 -16.35 -8.72
CA THR A 144 0.90 -15.51 -9.93
C THR A 144 -0.55 -15.40 -10.36
N GLY A 145 -0.85 -14.51 -11.32
CA GLY A 145 -2.22 -14.30 -11.83
C GLY A 145 -2.90 -15.55 -12.40
N GLU A 146 -2.13 -16.56 -12.80
CA GLU A 146 -2.62 -17.85 -13.31
C GLU A 146 -2.98 -18.86 -12.20
N SER A 147 -2.73 -18.53 -10.92
CA SER A 147 -2.89 -19.48 -9.81
C SER A 147 -4.37 -19.80 -9.54
N SER A 148 -4.69 -21.10 -9.48
CA SER A 148 -6.04 -21.59 -9.16
C SER A 148 -6.51 -21.31 -7.73
N MET A 149 -5.64 -20.75 -6.88
CA MET A 149 -5.97 -20.29 -5.53
C MET A 149 -6.48 -18.84 -5.50
N LEU A 150 -6.34 -18.10 -6.61
CA LEU A 150 -6.82 -16.73 -6.75
C LEU A 150 -8.23 -16.74 -7.37
N HIS A 151 -9.21 -16.29 -6.60
CA HIS A 151 -10.62 -16.26 -7.01
C HIS A 151 -10.99 -14.84 -7.47
N TYR A 152 -11.14 -14.68 -8.79
CA TYR A 152 -11.45 -13.40 -9.43
C TYR A 152 -12.96 -13.14 -9.57
N ASP A 153 -13.39 -11.90 -9.29
CA ASP A 153 -14.70 -11.37 -9.64
C ASP A 153 -14.58 -10.06 -10.44
N GLY A 154 -15.56 -9.80 -11.30
CA GLY A 154 -15.52 -8.73 -12.31
C GLY A 154 -14.62 -9.04 -13.51
N SER A 155 -14.33 -8.02 -14.32
CA SER A 155 -13.59 -8.18 -15.57
C SER A 155 -12.08 -8.18 -15.37
N TRP A 156 -11.51 -9.37 -15.22
CA TRP A 156 -10.06 -9.62 -15.25
C TRP A 156 -9.61 -10.25 -16.57
N GLN A 157 -8.35 -10.00 -16.93
CA GLN A 157 -7.63 -10.71 -17.99
C GLN A 157 -6.26 -11.14 -17.46
N ILE A 158 -5.75 -12.29 -17.91
CA ILE A 158 -4.36 -12.69 -17.66
C ILE A 158 -3.52 -12.25 -18.86
N LEU A 159 -2.45 -11.51 -18.59
CA LEU A 159 -1.50 -11.05 -19.59
C LEU A 159 -0.46 -12.16 -19.89
N PRO A 160 0.19 -12.18 -21.08
CA PRO A 160 1.13 -13.24 -21.46
C PRO A 160 2.39 -13.42 -20.59
N ASN A 161 2.58 -12.57 -19.57
CA ASN A 161 3.63 -12.66 -18.55
C ASN A 161 3.09 -13.20 -17.20
N GLY A 162 1.88 -13.76 -17.16
CA GLY A 162 1.24 -14.28 -15.94
C GLY A 162 0.67 -13.20 -15.00
N THR A 163 0.72 -11.92 -15.37
CA THR A 163 0.11 -10.83 -14.59
C THR A 163 -1.41 -10.83 -14.77
N ALA A 164 -2.16 -10.92 -13.67
CA ALA A 164 -3.60 -10.67 -13.70
C ALA A 164 -3.85 -9.15 -13.76
N TYR A 165 -4.72 -8.70 -14.67
CA TYR A 165 -4.98 -7.29 -14.93
C TYR A 165 -6.48 -6.99 -14.91
N THR A 166 -6.86 -5.82 -14.39
CA THR A 166 -8.18 -5.22 -14.59
C THR A 166 -8.07 -3.70 -14.75
N SER A 167 -9.07 -3.08 -15.37
CA SER A 167 -9.30 -1.63 -15.29
C SER A 167 -10.73 -1.30 -14.87
N SER A 168 -11.47 -2.29 -14.37
CA SER A 168 -12.87 -2.15 -13.98
C SER A 168 -12.98 -1.86 -12.49
N ILE A 169 -13.59 -0.72 -12.16
CA ILE A 169 -13.90 -0.38 -10.77
C ILE A 169 -14.80 -1.45 -10.13
N GLY A 170 -14.46 -1.88 -8.92
CA GLY A 170 -15.15 -2.94 -8.19
C GLY A 170 -14.76 -4.37 -8.59
N ALA A 171 -13.95 -4.58 -9.64
CA ALA A 171 -13.36 -5.90 -9.90
C ALA A 171 -12.36 -6.25 -8.80
N SER A 172 -12.37 -7.51 -8.36
CA SER A 172 -11.65 -7.96 -7.17
C SER A 172 -11.03 -9.34 -7.33
N VAL A 173 -10.06 -9.64 -6.48
CA VAL A 173 -9.49 -10.99 -6.31
C VAL A 173 -9.48 -11.35 -4.83
N PHE A 174 -9.77 -12.61 -4.55
CA PHE A 174 -9.83 -13.20 -3.22
C PHE A 174 -8.83 -14.35 -3.08
N LEU A 175 -8.21 -14.47 -1.91
CA LEU A 175 -7.28 -15.54 -1.54
C LEU A 175 -7.44 -15.85 -0.04
N ASN A 176 -7.60 -17.13 0.29
CA ASN A 176 -7.36 -17.63 1.65
C ASN A 176 -5.95 -18.22 1.74
N PHE A 177 -5.27 -18.01 2.87
CA PHE A 177 -3.93 -18.54 3.12
C PHE A 177 -3.68 -18.78 4.62
N ALA A 178 -2.61 -19.51 4.93
CA ALA A 178 -2.00 -19.51 6.26
C ALA A 178 -0.57 -18.98 6.11
N GLY A 179 -0.08 -18.25 7.10
CA GLY A 179 1.22 -17.58 7.05
C GLY A 179 1.37 -16.49 8.11
N ASP A 180 2.59 -16.01 8.33
CA ASP A 180 2.91 -14.94 9.28
C ASP A 180 3.02 -13.55 8.61
N SER A 181 3.16 -13.53 7.29
CA SER A 181 3.41 -12.31 6.52
C SER A 181 3.06 -12.51 5.04
N MET A 182 2.74 -11.41 4.36
CA MET A 182 2.43 -11.41 2.93
C MET A 182 2.79 -10.11 2.22
N THR A 183 3.03 -10.21 0.92
CA THR A 183 3.19 -9.07 0.00
C THR A 183 2.31 -9.21 -1.24
N ILE A 184 1.92 -8.07 -1.81
CA ILE A 184 1.27 -7.96 -3.12
C ILE A 184 2.19 -7.14 -4.02
N VAL A 185 2.57 -7.70 -5.18
CA VAL A 185 3.51 -7.08 -6.13
C VAL A 185 2.90 -7.03 -7.52
N GLY A 186 3.12 -5.93 -8.25
CA GLY A 186 2.71 -5.80 -9.64
C GLY A 186 2.97 -4.43 -10.26
N PRO A 187 2.46 -4.18 -11.47
CA PRO A 187 2.72 -2.94 -12.21
C PRO A 187 1.95 -1.73 -11.68
N VAL A 188 2.67 -0.65 -11.34
CA VAL A 188 2.10 0.69 -11.14
C VAL A 188 1.97 1.36 -12.51
N TYR A 189 0.80 1.97 -12.77
CA TYR A 189 0.54 2.72 -13.99
C TYR A 189 0.58 4.24 -13.75
N PRO A 190 0.90 5.06 -14.78
CA PRO A 190 0.92 6.51 -14.64
C PRO A 190 -0.46 7.07 -14.26
N GLY A 191 -0.50 7.95 -13.26
CA GLY A 191 -1.71 8.66 -12.83
C GLY A 191 -2.33 8.15 -11.52
N PRO A 192 -3.50 8.69 -11.11
CA PRO A 192 -4.05 8.48 -9.77
C PRO A 192 -4.91 7.22 -9.68
N GLY A 193 -4.29 6.08 -9.35
CA GLY A 193 -4.99 4.84 -9.02
C GLY A 193 -5.24 4.67 -7.51
N SER A 194 -6.23 3.84 -7.17
CA SER A 194 -6.43 3.34 -5.80
C SER A 194 -7.06 1.95 -5.81
N TYR A 195 -6.69 1.14 -4.81
CA TYR A 195 -7.31 -0.14 -4.54
C TYR A 195 -7.45 -0.36 -3.04
N ASN A 196 -8.48 -1.11 -2.68
CA ASN A 196 -8.76 -1.47 -1.30
C ASN A 196 -8.18 -2.86 -1.05
N VAL A 197 -7.21 -2.98 -0.16
CA VAL A 197 -6.73 -4.26 0.37
C VAL A 197 -7.48 -4.52 1.66
N THR A 198 -8.28 -5.58 1.70
CA THR A 198 -8.97 -6.03 2.92
C THR A 198 -8.35 -7.34 3.36
N LEU A 199 -7.86 -7.36 4.60
CA LEU A 199 -7.31 -8.55 5.25
C LEU A 199 -8.09 -8.74 6.56
N ASP A 200 -8.73 -9.89 6.73
CA ASP A 200 -9.47 -10.27 7.95
C ASP A 200 -10.47 -9.22 8.45
N ASN A 201 -11.19 -8.60 7.50
CA ASN A 201 -12.17 -7.53 7.68
C ASN A 201 -11.58 -6.14 8.02
N ALA A 202 -10.26 -5.98 8.09
CA ALA A 202 -9.59 -4.68 8.14
C ALA A 202 -9.25 -4.21 6.70
N THR A 203 -9.76 -3.03 6.29
CA THR A 203 -9.54 -2.49 4.94
C THR A 203 -8.57 -1.31 4.94
N SER A 204 -7.44 -1.48 4.26
CA SER A 204 -6.48 -0.44 3.91
C SER A 204 -6.75 0.11 2.50
N VAL A 205 -6.85 1.43 2.38
CA VAL A 205 -7.00 2.12 1.08
C VAL A 205 -5.60 2.50 0.58
N VAL A 206 -5.07 1.75 -0.36
CA VAL A 206 -3.75 2.02 -0.95
C VAL A 206 -3.90 2.95 -2.15
N LYS A 207 -3.12 4.02 -2.17
CA LYS A 207 -3.04 4.96 -3.29
C LYS A 207 -1.86 4.57 -4.16
N SER A 208 -2.14 4.22 -5.42
CA SER A 208 -1.11 3.88 -6.41
C SER A 208 -1.01 5.02 -7.40
N SER A 209 -0.13 5.98 -7.11
CA SER A 209 0.00 7.23 -7.87
C SER A 209 1.45 7.47 -8.25
N SER A 210 1.81 7.08 -9.47
CA SER A 210 3.15 7.29 -10.02
C SER A 210 3.13 8.23 -11.23
N PRO A 211 4.18 9.04 -11.47
CA PRO A 211 4.33 9.79 -12.71
C PRO A 211 4.80 8.90 -13.88
N ILE A 212 5.07 7.61 -13.65
CA ILE A 212 5.61 6.64 -14.61
C ILE A 212 4.87 5.30 -14.56
N TYR A 213 5.19 4.45 -15.53
CA TYR A 213 4.93 3.02 -15.44
C TYR A 213 6.10 2.35 -14.72
N GLN A 214 5.85 1.67 -13.61
CA GLN A 214 6.79 0.75 -12.96
C GLN A 214 6.28 -0.68 -13.21
N PRO A 215 7.08 -1.59 -13.80
CA PRO A 215 6.59 -2.91 -14.20
C PRO A 215 6.33 -3.86 -13.02
N SER A 216 7.01 -3.63 -11.90
CA SER A 216 6.92 -4.41 -10.67
C SER A 216 7.30 -3.49 -9.50
N SER A 217 6.34 -3.21 -8.62
CA SER A 217 6.50 -2.51 -7.35
C SER A 217 5.74 -3.26 -6.27
N GLN A 218 6.16 -3.14 -5.02
CA GLN A 218 5.36 -3.57 -3.88
C GLN A 218 4.20 -2.61 -3.64
N PHE A 219 2.99 -3.17 -3.58
CA PHE A 219 1.74 -2.47 -3.33
C PHE A 219 1.33 -2.46 -1.86
N PHE A 220 1.60 -3.56 -1.18
CA PHE A 220 1.14 -3.81 0.17
C PHE A 220 2.05 -4.86 0.80
N TYR A 221 2.38 -4.66 2.07
CA TYR A 221 3.10 -5.61 2.90
C TYR A 221 2.46 -5.62 4.28
N THR A 222 2.41 -6.79 4.92
CA THR A 222 2.09 -6.92 6.34
C THR A 222 2.89 -8.07 6.95
N GLY A 223 3.33 -7.89 8.18
CA GLY A 223 3.87 -8.95 9.02
C GLY A 223 2.89 -9.35 10.13
N LEU A 224 3.40 -10.11 11.10
CA LEU A 224 2.77 -10.47 12.38
C LEU A 224 1.34 -11.01 12.30
N LEU A 225 1.01 -11.68 11.20
CA LEU A 225 -0.18 -12.53 11.10
C LEU A 225 0.01 -13.77 11.98
N ASP A 226 -1.08 -14.45 12.34
CA ASP A 226 -1.03 -15.63 13.21
C ASP A 226 -1.00 -16.89 12.32
N PRO A 227 0.16 -17.55 12.12
CA PRO A 227 0.26 -18.69 11.22
C PRO A 227 -0.59 -19.89 11.64
N SER A 228 -1.20 -19.89 12.83
CA SER A 228 -2.19 -20.88 13.25
C SER A 228 -3.61 -20.65 12.71
N GLN A 229 -3.87 -19.51 12.07
CA GLN A 229 -5.18 -19.11 11.53
C GLN A 229 -5.21 -19.16 10.00
N GLU A 230 -6.42 -19.30 9.44
CA GLU A 230 -6.68 -19.06 8.03
C GLU A 230 -7.01 -17.58 7.82
N HIS A 231 -6.11 -16.87 7.12
CA HIS A 231 -6.20 -15.46 6.78
C HIS A 231 -6.95 -15.26 5.45
N SER A 232 -7.70 -14.17 5.37
CA SER A 232 -8.67 -13.89 4.31
C SER A 232 -8.37 -12.56 3.61
N LEU A 233 -7.81 -12.63 2.41
CA LEU A 233 -7.42 -11.48 1.60
C LEU A 233 -8.45 -11.20 0.51
N THR A 234 -8.86 -9.93 0.39
CA THR A 234 -9.62 -9.41 -0.77
C THR A 234 -8.99 -8.12 -1.27
N ILE A 235 -8.57 -8.09 -2.54
CA ILE A 235 -8.05 -6.89 -3.21
C ILE A 235 -9.11 -6.41 -4.20
N THR A 236 -9.54 -5.14 -4.13
CA THR A 236 -10.57 -4.58 -5.01
C THR A 236 -10.09 -3.30 -5.68
N ASN A 237 -10.21 -3.20 -7.01
CA ASN A 237 -9.88 -1.98 -7.75
C ASN A 237 -10.87 -0.86 -7.38
N GLY A 238 -10.37 0.20 -6.74
CA GLY A 238 -11.16 1.31 -6.21
C GLY A 238 -11.37 2.45 -7.20
N ALA A 239 -10.68 2.43 -8.34
CA ALA A 239 -10.68 3.50 -9.34
C ALA A 239 -10.94 2.98 -10.75
N ASN A 240 -11.23 3.89 -11.69
CA ASN A 240 -11.30 3.59 -13.12
C ASN A 240 -9.90 3.70 -13.76
N THR A 241 -8.93 3.00 -13.16
CA THR A 241 -7.53 2.95 -13.58
C THR A 241 -7.08 1.51 -13.81
N PRO A 242 -6.09 1.27 -14.69
CA PRO A 242 -5.38 0.01 -14.75
C PRO A 242 -4.81 -0.40 -13.37
N PHE A 243 -5.03 -1.65 -13.01
CA PHE A 243 -4.45 -2.33 -11.87
C PHE A 243 -4.04 -3.73 -12.31
N GLY A 244 -2.86 -4.19 -11.90
CA GLY A 244 -2.41 -5.54 -12.19
C GLY A 244 -1.63 -6.14 -11.04
N ILE A 245 -1.72 -7.45 -10.88
CA ILE A 245 -1.01 -8.25 -9.86
C ILE A 245 -0.09 -9.20 -10.63
N GLU A 246 1.22 -9.04 -10.44
CA GLU A 246 2.22 -9.97 -10.96
C GLU A 246 2.22 -11.23 -10.09
N TYR A 247 2.27 -11.04 -8.76
CA TYR A 247 2.11 -12.11 -7.79
C TYR A 247 1.70 -11.60 -6.39
N ILE A 248 1.17 -12.53 -5.61
CA ILE A 248 1.08 -12.45 -4.15
C ILE A 248 2.08 -13.45 -3.59
N ALA A 249 2.89 -13.07 -2.61
CA ALA A 249 3.80 -14.00 -1.92
C ALA A 249 3.49 -14.02 -0.43
N ILE A 250 3.55 -15.21 0.16
CA ILE A 250 3.18 -15.52 1.55
C ILE A 250 4.28 -16.39 2.16
N TRP A 251 4.64 -16.06 3.39
CA TRP A 251 5.61 -16.79 4.21
C TRP A 251 4.93 -17.30 5.48
N GLU A 252 5.51 -18.33 6.11
CA GLU A 252 5.05 -18.89 7.37
C GLU A 252 6.24 -19.08 8.29
N TRP A 253 6.08 -18.68 9.56
CA TRP A 253 7.08 -18.92 10.57
C TRP A 253 7.09 -20.39 10.99
N SER A 254 8.17 -21.13 10.68
CA SER A 254 8.33 -22.54 11.09
C SER A 254 8.70 -22.64 12.57
N ALA A 255 7.75 -22.21 13.41
CA ALA A 255 7.91 -22.14 14.84
C ALA A 255 7.83 -23.52 15.48
N VAL A 256 8.96 -24.23 15.48
CA VAL A 256 9.28 -25.12 16.61
C VAL A 256 9.54 -24.22 17.82
N TYR A 257 8.49 -23.59 18.33
CA TYR A 257 8.49 -23.02 19.67
C TYR A 257 8.88 -24.16 20.61
N PRO A 258 9.98 -24.05 21.38
CA PRO A 258 10.17 -24.93 22.52
C PRO A 258 9.07 -24.58 23.51
N THR A 259 7.94 -25.30 23.43
CA THR A 259 6.87 -25.27 24.42
C THR A 259 7.53 -25.38 25.78
N ALA A 260 7.44 -24.29 26.56
CA ALA A 260 8.32 -24.06 27.70
C ALA A 260 8.29 -25.31 28.59
N ALA A 261 9.39 -26.07 28.58
CA ALA A 261 9.38 -27.45 29.07
C ALA A 261 9.02 -27.41 30.55
N THR A 262 7.76 -27.76 30.86
CA THR A 262 7.22 -27.65 32.21
C THR A 262 8.14 -28.40 33.13
N SER A 263 8.90 -27.65 33.94
CA SER A 263 9.95 -28.16 34.80
C SER A 263 9.32 -28.82 36.02
N GLY A 264 8.67 -29.96 35.76
CA GLY A 264 8.18 -30.87 36.77
C GLY A 264 9.32 -31.12 37.75
N PRO A 265 9.10 -30.91 39.05
CA PRO A 265 10.17 -31.04 40.04
C PRO A 265 10.77 -32.45 39.94
N PRO A 266 12.08 -32.61 40.15
CA PRO A 266 12.75 -33.89 39.97
C PRO A 266 12.18 -34.95 40.92
N SER A 267 11.30 -35.80 40.40
CA SER A 267 10.64 -36.88 41.14
C SER A 267 11.69 -37.84 41.67
N SER A 268 11.89 -37.80 42.98
CA SER A 268 12.83 -38.67 43.69
C SER A 268 12.45 -40.14 43.49
N LEU A 269 13.43 -40.94 43.06
CA LEU A 269 13.28 -42.40 42.98
C LEU A 269 12.93 -42.97 44.35
N THR A 270 11.78 -43.65 44.46
CA THR A 270 11.45 -44.49 45.62
C THR A 270 10.73 -45.73 45.13
N SER A 271 11.36 -46.89 45.32
CA SER A 271 10.83 -48.19 44.89
C SER A 271 9.92 -48.81 45.95
N SER A 272 8.68 -49.14 45.59
CA SER A 272 7.84 -50.10 46.31
C SER A 272 6.86 -50.79 45.34
N ALA A 273 6.30 -51.92 45.77
CA ALA A 273 5.65 -52.89 44.88
C ALA A 273 4.14 -52.64 44.64
N ALA A 274 3.60 -53.38 43.68
CA ALA A 274 2.21 -53.31 43.21
C ALA A 274 1.16 -53.66 44.28
N VAL A 275 -0.09 -53.20 44.06
CA VAL A 275 -1.29 -54.06 43.90
C VAL A 275 -2.55 -53.22 43.57
N GLY A 276 -3.34 -53.69 42.59
CA GLY A 276 -4.81 -53.68 42.71
C GLY A 276 -5.66 -52.57 42.06
N ALA A 277 -6.80 -53.02 41.52
CA ALA A 277 -8.10 -52.32 41.34
C ALA A 277 -8.24 -51.15 40.34
N SER A 278 -8.94 -51.47 39.24
CA SER A 278 -9.87 -50.59 38.50
C SER A 278 -11.30 -50.81 39.08
N PRO A 279 -12.38 -50.04 38.76
CA PRO A 279 -12.51 -48.86 37.89
C PRO A 279 -13.23 -47.64 38.53
N ALA A 280 -13.21 -46.49 37.86
CA ALA A 280 -14.22 -45.44 38.04
C ALA A 280 -14.39 -44.59 36.76
N ALA A 281 -15.60 -44.54 36.20
CA ALA A 281 -15.91 -43.67 35.06
C ALA A 281 -16.43 -42.31 35.56
N ALA A 282 -15.75 -41.22 35.17
CA ALA A 282 -16.14 -39.85 35.53
C ALA A 282 -16.74 -39.11 34.32
N LEU A 283 -18.02 -38.76 34.42
CA LEU A 283 -18.79 -38.12 33.35
C LEU A 283 -18.47 -36.61 33.26
N GLN A 284 -17.56 -36.19 32.39
CA GLN A 284 -17.40 -34.77 32.06
C GLN A 284 -18.41 -34.32 30.99
N LYS A 285 -19.33 -33.45 31.43
CA LYS A 285 -20.38 -32.85 30.61
C LYS A 285 -19.84 -31.58 29.95
N SER A 286 -19.82 -31.53 28.61
CA SER A 286 -19.35 -30.36 27.86
C SER A 286 -20.20 -29.12 28.16
N SER A 287 -19.52 -27.98 28.34
CA SER A 287 -20.17 -26.68 28.58
C SER A 287 -20.66 -26.05 27.26
N HIS A 288 -21.66 -25.19 27.35
CA HIS A 288 -22.39 -24.69 26.18
C HIS A 288 -21.68 -23.56 25.43
N SER A 289 -21.96 -23.47 24.12
CA SER A 289 -21.44 -22.43 23.21
C SER A 289 -21.79 -21.00 23.64
N SER A 290 -20.78 -20.13 23.65
CA SER A 290 -20.89 -18.70 24.02
C SER A 290 -21.42 -17.79 22.90
N VAL A 291 -21.68 -18.31 21.69
CA VAL A 291 -22.05 -17.51 20.50
C VAL A 291 -23.32 -16.68 20.69
N ALA A 292 -24.25 -17.14 21.53
CA ALA A 292 -25.56 -16.51 21.73
C ALA A 292 -25.53 -15.10 22.36
N LYS A 293 -24.40 -14.62 22.91
CA LYS A 293 -24.33 -13.33 23.63
C LYS A 293 -23.97 -12.11 22.77
N ILE A 294 -23.40 -12.29 21.58
CA ILE A 294 -22.88 -11.16 20.76
C ILE A 294 -23.88 -10.67 19.70
N VAL A 295 -24.74 -11.55 19.19
CA VAL A 295 -25.63 -11.24 18.05
C VAL A 295 -26.79 -10.29 18.43
N ALA A 296 -27.30 -10.39 19.68
CA ALA A 296 -28.47 -9.64 20.15
C ALA A 296 -28.38 -8.10 20.01
N PRO A 297 -27.30 -7.41 20.44
CA PRO A 297 -27.21 -5.94 20.30
C PRO A 297 -27.14 -5.46 18.85
N ILE A 298 -26.50 -6.21 17.94
CA ILE A 298 -26.29 -5.78 16.55
C ILE A 298 -27.63 -5.70 15.79
N VAL A 299 -28.48 -6.73 15.94
CA VAL A 299 -29.81 -6.77 15.29
C VAL A 299 -30.71 -5.63 15.78
N SER A 300 -30.59 -5.22 17.06
CA SER A 300 -31.32 -4.09 17.63
C SER A 300 -30.97 -2.76 16.93
N ILE A 301 -29.68 -2.49 16.73
CA ILE A 301 -29.19 -1.25 16.10
C ILE A 301 -29.66 -1.16 14.63
N ILE A 302 -29.53 -2.25 13.87
CA ILE A 302 -29.96 -2.31 12.46
C ILE A 302 -31.49 -2.10 12.36
N GLY A 303 -32.27 -2.76 13.21
CA GLY A 303 -33.73 -2.57 13.27
C GLY A 303 -34.14 -1.13 13.60
N GLY A 304 -33.44 -0.49 14.54
CA GLY A 304 -33.66 0.92 14.90
C GLY A 304 -33.38 1.88 13.73
N LEU A 305 -32.26 1.70 13.02
CA LEU A 305 -31.90 2.51 11.86
C LEU A 305 -32.91 2.38 10.71
N LEU A 306 -33.38 1.16 10.43
CA LEU A 306 -34.42 0.92 9.41
C LEU A 306 -35.75 1.60 9.77
N LEU A 307 -36.16 1.58 11.05
CA LEU A 307 -37.35 2.29 11.53
C LEU A 307 -37.23 3.82 11.38
N ILE A 308 -36.06 4.39 11.70
CA ILE A 308 -35.79 5.82 11.54
C ILE A 308 -35.82 6.22 10.06
N ALA A 309 -35.20 5.43 9.17
CA ALA A 309 -35.22 5.65 7.73
C ALA A 309 -36.64 5.60 7.16
N ALA A 310 -37.45 4.62 7.57
CA ALA A 310 -38.86 4.51 7.17
C ALA A 310 -39.70 5.72 7.63
N LEU A 311 -39.55 6.15 8.88
CA LEU A 311 -40.20 7.35 9.42
C LEU A 311 -39.80 8.62 8.67
N TRP A 312 -38.53 8.77 8.31
CA TRP A 312 -38.03 9.90 7.53
C TRP A 312 -38.60 9.91 6.11
N ALA A 313 -38.61 8.76 5.43
CA ALA A 313 -39.20 8.62 4.10
C ALA A 313 -40.71 8.94 4.09
N LEU A 314 -41.46 8.49 5.10
CA LEU A 314 -42.89 8.82 5.27
C LEU A 314 -43.11 10.31 5.54
N ARG A 315 -42.28 10.95 6.38
CA ARG A 315 -42.32 12.42 6.59
C ARG A 315 -42.00 13.20 5.31
N ARG A 316 -41.00 12.76 4.52
CA ARG A 316 -40.66 13.38 3.22
C ARG A 316 -41.80 13.25 2.21
N ARG A 317 -42.43 12.07 2.09
CA ARG A 317 -43.60 11.83 1.23
C ARG A 317 -44.82 12.67 1.62
N ARG A 318 -45.04 12.96 2.91
CA ARG A 318 -46.14 13.86 3.35
C ARG A 318 -45.88 15.32 2.97
N ARG A 319 -44.65 15.83 3.13
CA ARG A 319 -44.31 17.23 2.75
C ARG A 319 -44.50 17.49 1.24
N GLY A 320 -44.18 16.53 0.38
CA GLY A 320 -44.33 16.67 -1.08
C GLY A 320 -45.77 16.79 -1.60
N ARG A 321 -46.81 16.55 -0.78
CA ARG A 321 -48.22 16.60 -1.21
C ARG A 321 -48.95 17.90 -0.86
N ALA A 322 -48.30 18.86 -0.20
CA ALA A 322 -48.89 20.14 0.20
C ALA A 322 -48.75 21.25 -0.86
N ALA A 323 -48.01 21.03 -1.95
CA ALA A 323 -47.58 22.06 -2.90
C ALA A 323 -48.41 22.15 -4.20
N LEU A 324 -49.64 21.62 -4.22
CA LEU A 324 -50.54 21.64 -5.39
C LEU A 324 -51.90 22.27 -5.06
N ALA A 325 -51.88 23.51 -4.56
CA ALA A 325 -53.05 24.38 -4.49
C ALA A 325 -52.94 25.45 -5.60
N PRO A 326 -53.78 25.42 -6.64
CA PRO A 326 -53.67 26.36 -7.76
C PRO A 326 -54.39 27.68 -7.48
N SER A 327 -53.65 28.70 -7.03
CA SER A 327 -54.12 30.10 -6.97
C SER A 327 -53.27 31.01 -7.85
N GLY A 328 -53.88 31.58 -8.90
CA GLY A 328 -53.29 32.64 -9.73
C GLY A 328 -53.44 34.03 -9.08
N PRO A 329 -53.42 35.15 -9.87
CA PRO A 329 -53.49 35.18 -11.33
C PRO A 329 -52.57 36.22 -12.01
N PHE A 330 -51.23 36.13 -11.85
CA PHE A 330 -50.29 37.02 -12.56
C PHE A 330 -49.34 36.30 -13.52
N ARG A 331 -49.90 35.88 -14.67
CA ARG A 331 -49.13 35.71 -15.90
C ARG A 331 -48.97 37.08 -16.58
N MET A 332 -47.74 37.57 -16.76
CA MET A 332 -47.38 38.33 -17.97
C MET A 332 -45.87 38.49 -18.14
N ARG A 333 -45.44 38.53 -19.41
CA ARG A 333 -44.16 39.07 -19.93
C ARG A 333 -42.87 38.61 -19.24
N LEU A 334 -42.14 37.73 -19.92
CA LEU A 334 -40.95 38.17 -20.66
C LEU A 334 -40.74 37.28 -21.89
N ALA A 335 -40.42 37.91 -23.02
CA ALA A 335 -40.18 37.27 -24.30
C ALA A 335 -39.28 38.18 -25.13
N ARG A 336 -38.42 37.58 -25.98
CA ARG A 336 -37.21 38.19 -26.57
C ARG A 336 -36.12 38.38 -25.48
N THR A 337 -34.83 38.19 -25.77
CA THR A 337 -34.15 37.98 -27.06
C THR A 337 -33.44 36.63 -27.13
N PHE A 338 -33.52 35.96 -28.28
CA PHE A 338 -32.51 34.98 -28.72
C PHE A 338 -31.70 35.64 -29.82
N GLU A 339 -30.44 35.94 -29.53
CA GLU A 339 -29.54 36.59 -30.47
C GLU A 339 -28.82 35.54 -31.33
N LYS A 340 -28.91 35.68 -32.65
CA LYS A 340 -28.30 34.78 -33.62
C LYS A 340 -26.80 35.05 -33.68
N ARG A 341 -26.01 34.26 -32.94
CA ARG A 341 -24.55 34.30 -33.05
C ARG A 341 -24.12 33.51 -34.28
N ASP A 342 -23.63 34.20 -35.30
CA ASP A 342 -23.11 33.57 -36.52
C ASP A 342 -21.79 32.82 -36.28
N ARG A 343 -21.46 31.93 -37.22
CA ARG A 343 -20.22 31.15 -37.22
C ARG A 343 -19.15 31.89 -38.01
N ASP A 344 -18.25 32.59 -37.32
CA ASP A 344 -16.98 32.98 -37.93
C ASP A 344 -16.05 31.77 -38.02
N SER A 345 -15.63 31.44 -39.24
CA SER A 345 -14.69 30.36 -39.53
C SER A 345 -13.27 30.82 -39.28
N VAL A 346 -12.64 30.31 -38.22
CA VAL A 346 -11.18 30.45 -38.03
C VAL A 346 -10.49 29.59 -39.08
N MET A 347 -9.89 30.24 -40.09
CA MET A 347 -8.83 29.61 -40.87
C MET A 347 -7.58 29.52 -40.00
N MET A 348 -6.88 28.39 -40.07
CA MET A 348 -5.46 28.32 -39.70
C MET A 348 -4.65 28.38 -41.00
N ASP A 349 -3.69 29.29 -41.05
CA ASP A 349 -2.77 29.40 -42.18
C ASP A 349 -1.80 28.22 -42.24
N ASP A 350 -1.38 27.84 -43.45
CA ASP A 350 -0.37 26.81 -43.69
C ASP A 350 0.97 27.19 -43.07
N LEU A 351 1.44 26.38 -42.10
CA LEU A 351 2.81 26.50 -41.57
C LEU A 351 3.79 25.71 -42.45
N HIS A 352 4.69 26.46 -43.08
CA HIS A 352 5.63 25.99 -44.10
C HIS A 352 6.52 24.82 -43.62
N THR A 353 6.49 23.70 -44.33
CA THR A 353 7.47 22.60 -44.14
C THR A 353 8.81 23.01 -44.73
N ASP A 354 9.80 23.32 -43.88
CA ASP A 354 11.11 23.77 -44.35
C ASP A 354 12.21 22.71 -44.20
N LYS A 355 12.59 22.16 -45.37
CA LYS A 355 13.92 21.61 -45.73
C LYS A 355 14.63 20.69 -44.73
N GLU A 356 14.34 19.41 -44.92
CA GLU A 356 15.32 18.32 -44.93
C GLU A 356 16.73 18.78 -45.37
N SER A 357 17.74 18.61 -44.50
CA SER A 357 19.15 18.87 -44.81
C SER A 357 19.96 17.58 -44.74
N THR A 358 20.20 16.97 -45.90
CA THR A 358 21.03 15.76 -46.05
C THR A 358 22.48 16.05 -45.64
N LEU A 359 23.06 15.21 -44.77
CA LEU A 359 24.48 15.28 -44.42
C LEU A 359 25.17 13.93 -44.63
N ASP A 360 25.64 13.70 -45.85
CA ASP A 360 26.51 12.58 -46.18
C ASP A 360 27.89 12.74 -45.48
N GLY A 361 28.38 11.64 -44.88
CA GLY A 361 29.50 11.67 -43.92
C GLY A 361 30.43 10.45 -43.98
N GLN A 362 30.64 9.93 -45.19
CA GLN A 362 31.59 8.90 -45.64
C GLN A 362 32.65 8.34 -44.62
N PRO A 363 32.78 7.00 -44.47
CA PRO A 363 33.81 6.37 -43.64
C PRO A 363 35.15 6.14 -44.36
N ALA A 364 36.25 6.28 -43.60
CA ALA A 364 37.61 5.81 -43.93
C ALA A 364 38.43 5.75 -42.63
N SER A 365 39.48 4.95 -42.42
CA SER A 365 40.03 3.73 -43.02
C SER A 365 41.47 3.64 -42.49
N LYS A 366 41.77 2.64 -41.63
CA LYS A 366 43.12 2.11 -41.33
C LYS A 366 44.19 3.06 -40.74
N ALA A 367 44.73 2.64 -39.59
CA ALA A 367 46.09 2.08 -39.55
C ALA A 367 46.05 0.80 -38.70
#